data_AF-A0A0P8AZ05-F1
#
_entry.id   AF-A0A0P8AZ05-F1
#
_cell.length_a   1.000
_cell.length_b   1.000
_cell.length_c   1.000
_cell.angle_alpha   90.00
_cell.angle_beta   90.00
_cell.angle_gamma   90.00
#
_symmetry.space_group_name_H-M   'P 1'
#
loop_
_entity.id
_entity.type
_entity.pdbx_description
1 polymer ?
#
loop_
_entity_poly.entity_id
_entity_poly.type
_entity_poly.pdbx_seq_one_letter_code
_entity_poly.pdbx_strand_id
1 'polypeptide(L)' 'MEIIDRFALLSDAAQLAITGGLFWVFAGFAGVMERRRIKRRDVSRLEQVGWVPWLGLFMSSAIIGGGLLALSLPVVIGSL' A
#
# COMPACT_ATOMS: atom_id res chain seq x y z
N MET A 1 -21.38 2.42 -9.26
CA MET A 1 -21.57 3.89 -9.13
C MET A 1 -21.77 4.26 -7.66
N GLU A 2 -22.69 3.64 -6.91
CA GLU A 2 -22.95 4.00 -5.49
C GLU A 2 -21.73 4.13 -4.55
N ILE A 3 -20.74 3.24 -4.67
CA ILE A 3 -19.53 3.30 -3.83
C ILE A 3 -18.70 4.55 -4.11
N ILE A 4 -18.65 4.99 -5.37
CA ILE A 4 -17.91 6.18 -5.79
C ILE A 4 -18.63 7.43 -5.29
N ASP A 5 -19.96 7.44 -5.35
CA ASP A 5 -20.78 8.55 -4.85
C ASP A 5 -20.68 8.70 -3.32
N ARG A 6 -20.71 7.58 -2.58
CA ARG A 6 -20.44 7.61 -1.12
C ARG A 6 -19.04 8.10 -0.79
N PHE A 7 -18.06 7.76 -1.62
CA PHE A 7 -16.70 8.25 -1.47
C PHE A 7 -16.62 9.76 -1.69
N ALA A 8 -17.26 10.27 -2.74
CA ALA A 8 -17.29 11.70 -3.06
C ALA A 8 -17.97 12.55 -1.98
N LEU A 9 -18.86 11.94 -1.17
CA LEU A 9 -19.54 12.60 -0.06
C LEU A 9 -18.75 12.56 1.27
N LEU A 10 -17.67 11.78 1.36
CA LEU A 10 -16.78 11.76 2.52
C LEU A 10 -15.93 13.04 2.58
N SER A 11 -15.51 13.44 3.78
CA SER A 11 -14.56 14.54 3.95
C SER A 11 -13.23 14.22 3.27
N ASP A 12 -12.53 15.24 2.78
CA ASP A 12 -11.21 15.08 2.12
C ASP A 12 -10.23 14.28 2.97
N ALA A 13 -10.25 14.51 4.29
CA ALA A 13 -9.42 13.77 5.24
C ALA A 13 -9.80 12.28 5.30
N ALA A 14 -11.09 11.95 5.25
CA ALA A 14 -11.54 10.56 5.26
C ALA A 14 -11.24 9.84 3.93
N GLN A 15 -11.37 10.53 2.79
CA GLN A 15 -10.94 9.99 1.49
C GLN A 15 -9.42 9.72 1.48
N LEU A 16 -8.61 10.64 2.01
CA LEU A 16 -7.15 10.48 2.16
C LEU A 16 -6.79 9.31 3.08
N ALA A 17 -7.53 9.13 4.18
CA ALA A 17 -7.29 8.01 5.10
C ALA A 17 -7.57 6.65 4.44
N ILE A 18 -8.65 6.53 3.68
CA ILE A 18 -8.99 5.26 3.01
C ILE A 18 -8.00 4.97 1.88
N THR A 19 -7.66 5.98 1.06
CA THR A 19 -6.69 5.83 -0.04
C THR A 19 -5.28 5.52 0.49
N GLY A 20 -4.84 6.20 1.54
CA GLY A 20 -3.60 5.89 2.25
C GLY A 20 -3.59 4.47 2.82
N GLY A 21 -4.70 4.05 3.43
CA GLY A 21 -4.88 2.70 3.95
C GLY A 21 -4.78 1.63 2.86
N LEU A 22 -5.39 1.86 1.69
CA LEU A 22 -5.28 0.96 0.53
C LEU A 22 -3.84 0.82 0.05
N PHE A 23 -3.10 1.92 -0.07
CA PHE A 23 -1.68 1.90 -0.43
C PHE A 23 -0.84 1.14 0.61
N TRP A 24 -1.16 1.29 1.89
CA TRP A 24 -0.44 0.61 2.97
C TRP A 24 -0.72 -0.91 3.00
N VAL A 25 -1.96 -1.32 2.74
CA VAL A 25 -2.33 -2.73 2.54
C VAL A 25 -1.60 -3.32 1.33
N PHE A 26 -1.57 -2.58 0.21
CA PHE A 26 -0.83 -3.00 -0.99
C PHE A 26 0.68 -3.10 -0.74
N ALA A 27 1.25 -2.18 0.05
CA ALA A 27 2.63 -2.29 0.50
C ALA A 27 2.83 -3.61 1.26
N GLY A 28 2.00 -3.91 2.26
CA GLY A 28 2.04 -5.18 2.98
C GLY A 28 2.03 -6.40 2.04
N PHE A 29 1.14 -6.40 1.04
CA PHE A 29 1.09 -7.43 0.02
C PHE A 29 2.40 -7.55 -0.79
N ALA A 30 2.94 -6.44 -1.27
CA ALA A 30 4.21 -6.41 -2.00
C ALA A 30 5.37 -6.97 -1.14
N GLY A 31 5.39 -6.64 0.16
CA GLY A 31 6.36 -7.20 1.11
C GLY A 31 6.23 -8.72 1.29
N VAL A 32 5.00 -9.24 1.36
CA VAL A 32 4.75 -10.70 1.42
C VAL A 32 5.23 -11.40 0.14
N MET A 33 5.01 -10.78 -1.02
CA MET A 33 5.46 -11.32 -2.31
C MET A 33 6.98 -11.34 -2.44
N GLU A 34 7.68 -10.32 -1.93
CA GLU A 34 9.14 -10.33 -1.86
C GLU A 34 9.66 -11.45 -0.93
N ARG A 35 9.04 -11.64 0.24
CA ARG A 35 9.38 -12.77 1.13
C ARG A 35 9.16 -14.12 0.46
N ARG A 36 8.07 -14.27 -0.30
CA ARG A 36 7.78 -15.48 -1.09
C ARG A 36 8.83 -15.70 -2.18
N ARG A 37 9.30 -14.64 -2.84
CA ARG A 37 10.37 -14.70 -3.84
C ARG A 37 11.68 -15.16 -3.22
N ILE A 38 12.08 -14.58 -2.09
CA ILE A 38 13.32 -14.94 -1.38
C ILE A 38 13.29 -16.40 -0.93
N LYS A 39 12.17 -16.85 -0.36
CA LYS A 39 12.03 -18.24 0.13
C LYS A 39 12.05 -19.30 -0.97
N ARG A 40 11.67 -18.93 -2.21
CA ARG A 40 11.65 -19.81 -3.39
C ARG A 40 12.90 -19.64 -4.28
N ARG A 41 13.89 -18.86 -3.83
CA ARG A 41 15.11 -18.62 -4.59
C ARG A 41 16.01 -19.85 -4.52
N ASP A 42 15.79 -20.76 -5.45
CA ASP A 42 16.59 -21.97 -5.63
C ASP A 42 17.97 -21.58 -6.20
N VAL A 43 19.05 -21.96 -5.52
CA VAL A 43 20.44 -21.61 -5.89
C VAL A 43 20.78 -22.18 -7.27
N SER A 44 20.10 -23.25 -7.70
CA SER A 44 20.20 -23.85 -9.03
C SER A 44 19.56 -23.03 -10.15
N ARG A 45 18.75 -22.00 -9.84
CA ARG A 45 17.95 -21.20 -10.79
C ARG A 45 18.19 -19.69 -10.67
N LEU A 46 19.44 -19.30 -10.38
CA LEU A 46 19.88 -17.90 -10.32
C LEU A 46 19.54 -17.08 -11.58
N GLU A 47 19.34 -17.74 -12.73
CA GLU A 47 18.96 -17.10 -14.00
C GLU A 47 17.50 -16.63 -14.06
N GLN A 48 16.63 -17.08 -13.14
CA GLN A 48 15.25 -16.58 -13.05
C GLN A 48 15.23 -15.25 -12.29
N VAL A 49 15.67 -14.20 -12.97
CA VAL A 49 15.56 -12.83 -12.50
C VAL A 49 14.07 -12.48 -12.45
N GLY A 50 13.43 -12.70 -11.30
CA GLY A 50 12.03 -12.34 -11.11
C GLY A 50 11.81 -10.88 -11.54
N TRP A 51 10.96 -10.67 -12.54
CA TRP A 51 10.83 -9.43 -13.32
C TRP A 51 10.29 -8.25 -12.51
N VAL A 52 9.61 -8.52 -11.40
CA VAL A 52 8.92 -7.49 -10.62
C VAL A 52 9.77 -7.05 -9.42
N PRO A 53 10.09 -5.75 -9.28
CA PRO A 53 10.81 -5.22 -8.12
C PRO A 53 9.86 -5.05 -6.93
N TRP A 54 9.46 -6.17 -6.30
CA TRP A 54 8.53 -6.16 -5.16
C TRP A 54 9.00 -5.28 -4.01
N LEU A 55 10.30 -5.21 -3.74
CA LEU A 55 10.87 -4.30 -2.74
C LEU A 55 10.64 -2.82 -3.09
N GLY A 56 10.80 -2.45 -4.37
CA GLY A 56 10.54 -1.08 -4.82
C GLY A 56 9.07 -0.71 -4.75
N LEU A 57 8.18 -1.65 -5.12
CA LEU A 57 6.73 -1.49 -4.96
C LEU A 57 6.34 -1.38 -3.49
N PHE A 58 6.92 -2.20 -2.62
CA PHE A 58 6.74 -2.10 -1.17
C PHE A 58 7.14 -0.71 -0.66
N MET A 59 8.36 -0.25 -0.96
CA MET A 59 8.88 1.01 -0.46
C MET A 59 8.06 2.21 -0.95
N SER A 60 7.80 2.30 -2.26
CA SER A 60 7.01 3.40 -2.82
C SER A 60 5.60 3.46 -2.24
N SER A 61 4.92 2.31 -2.17
CA SER A 61 3.56 2.22 -1.63
C SER A 61 3.51 2.49 -0.13
N ALA A 62 4.51 2.05 0.63
CA ALA A 62 4.62 2.30 2.07
C ALA A 62 4.88 3.78 2.36
N ILE A 63 5.70 4.46 1.56
CA ILE A 63 5.99 5.89 1.70
C ILE A 63 4.75 6.72 1.34
N ILE A 64 4.11 6.42 0.21
CA ILE A 64 2.91 7.13 -0.23
C ILE A 64 1.76 6.89 0.75
N GLY A 65 1.44 5.62 1.04
CA GLY A 65 0.37 5.26 1.97
C GLY A 65 0.63 5.77 3.38
N GLY A 66 1.86 5.62 3.87
CA GLY A 66 2.26 6.13 5.19
C GLY A 66 2.20 7.65 5.28
N GLY A 67 2.61 8.37 4.23
CA GLY A 67 2.51 9.83 4.15
C GLY A 67 1.06 10.31 4.15
N LEU A 68 0.20 9.69 3.34
CA LEU A 68 -1.23 9.98 3.30
C LEU A 68 -1.89 9.75 4.67
N LEU A 69 -1.61 8.60 5.28
CA LEU A 69 -2.12 8.25 6.61
C LEU A 69 -1.60 9.21 7.69
N ALA A 70 -0.33 9.61 7.66
CA ALA A 70 0.23 10.54 8.64
C ALA A 70 -0.44 11.92 8.61
N LEU A 71 -0.86 12.38 7.43
CA LEU A 71 -1.58 13.65 7.25
C LEU A 71 -3.07 13.53 7.61
N SER A 72 -3.70 12.40 7.28
CA SER A 72 -5.14 12.23 7.42
C SER A 72 -5.58 11.70 8.79
N LEU A 73 -4.81 10.80 9.42
CA LEU A 73 -5.19 10.18 10.71
C LEU A 73 -5.47 11.22 11.81
N PRO A 74 -4.61 12.22 12.05
CA PRO A 74 -4.84 13.20 13.12
C PRO A 74 -6.14 13.98 12.91
N VAL A 75 -6.44 14.33 11.67
CA VAL A 75 -7.67 15.05 11.31
C VAL A 75 -8.88 14.16 11.48
N VAL A 76 -8.83 12.92 11.00
CA VAL A 76 -9.93 11.96 11.10
C VAL A 76 -10.22 11.60 12.57
N ILE A 77 -9.19 11.30 13.35
CA ILE A 77 -9.31 10.98 14.78
C ILE A 77 -9.75 12.21 15.58
N GLY A 78 -9.26 13.41 15.24
CA GLY A 78 -9.68 14.66 15.87
C GLY A 78 -11.09 15.12 15.47
N SER A 79 -11.65 14.56 14.40
CA SER A 79 -13.01 14.84 13.91
C SER A 79 -14.06 13.81 14.33
N LEU A 80 -13.64 12.73 14.99
CA LEU A 80 -14.49 11.69 15.60
C LEU A 80 -14.95 12.12 16.99
#